data_AF-A0A5D3YFP6-F1
#
_entry.id   AF-A0A5D3YFP6-F1
#
_cell.length_a   1.000
_cell.length_b   1.000
_cell.length_c   1.000
_cell.angle_alpha   90.00
_cell.angle_beta   90.00
_cell.angle_gamma   90.00
#
_symmetry.space_group_name_H-M   'P 1'
#
loop_
_entity.id
_entity.type
_entity.pdbx_description
1 polymer ?
#
loop_
_entity_poly.entity_id
_entity_poly.type
_entity_poly.pdbx_seq_one_letter_code
_entity_poly.pdbx_strand_id
1 'polypeptide(L)'
;MSTDKQNLIYIYDTDRQKIIMINGETGEQVDTKDDRVTALIKHLNSDNRSILLRKFAVWCVQQINDDLKPIQKKILELAEKAIQQQATEKELRELYEETEGTAIATDTVGLRQGEESAPAYLAARECINPDVLEGAIQAARFHRVWAEIMHKNDKEPVLKEVKANATKDIVHKVEQQQTDYLLDLMNK
;
A
#
# COMPACT_ATOMS: atom_id res chain seq x y z
N MET A 1 4.23 -16.61 -27.94
CA MET A 1 5.06 -15.44 -27.56
C MET A 1 5.23 -15.51 -26.06
N SER A 2 6.48 -15.54 -25.61
CA SER A 2 6.89 -15.82 -24.23
C SER A 2 6.40 -14.71 -23.29
N THR A 3 5.64 -15.07 -22.27
CA THR A 3 5.26 -14.17 -21.19
C THR A 3 6.49 -13.99 -20.30
N ASP A 4 7.30 -12.96 -20.55
CA ASP A 4 8.34 -12.55 -19.61
C ASP A 4 7.65 -12.19 -18.28
N LYS A 5 7.75 -13.10 -17.32
CA LYS A 5 7.33 -12.88 -15.95
C LYS A 5 8.34 -11.92 -15.34
N GLN A 6 8.06 -10.62 -15.41
CA GLN A 6 8.86 -9.60 -14.75
C GLN A 6 8.96 -9.95 -13.25
N ASN A 7 10.17 -10.16 -12.77
CA ASN A 7 10.45 -10.37 -11.35
C ASN A 7 10.31 -9.00 -10.65
N LEU A 8 9.26 -8.76 -9.87
CA LEU A 8 8.99 -7.46 -9.25
C LEU A 8 9.36 -7.49 -7.75
N ILE A 9 10.20 -6.56 -7.33
CA ILE A 9 10.62 -6.39 -5.92
C ILE A 9 9.97 -5.11 -5.39
N TYR A 10 9.25 -5.22 -4.27
CA TYR A 10 8.68 -4.07 -3.57
C TYR A 10 9.69 -3.55 -2.56
N ILE A 11 9.97 -2.26 -2.66
CA ILE A 11 11.01 -1.58 -1.90
C ILE A 11 10.40 -0.35 -1.25
N TYR A 12 10.84 -0.05 -0.04
CA TYR A 12 10.42 1.17 0.63
C TYR A 12 11.34 2.33 0.25
N ASP A 13 10.78 3.37 -0.37
CA ASP A 13 11.45 4.63 -0.68
C ASP A 13 11.26 5.58 0.50
N THR A 14 12.33 5.75 1.28
CA THR A 14 12.34 6.59 2.49
C THR A 14 12.29 8.07 2.19
N ASP A 15 12.78 8.50 1.03
CA ASP A 15 12.81 9.90 0.64
C ASP A 15 11.41 10.37 0.21
N ARG A 16 10.65 9.45 -0.41
CA ARG A 16 9.27 9.70 -0.87
C ARG A 16 8.20 9.12 0.05
N GLN A 17 8.62 8.47 1.13
CA GLN A 17 7.77 7.82 2.14
C GLN A 17 6.71 6.90 1.54
N LYS A 18 7.11 6.08 0.57
CA LYS A 18 6.18 5.22 -0.16
C LYS A 18 6.82 3.92 -0.60
N ILE A 19 6.00 2.90 -0.83
CA ILE A 19 6.47 1.65 -1.39
C ILE A 19 6.59 1.83 -2.91
N ILE A 20 7.77 1.62 -3.47
CA ILE A 20 8.04 1.59 -4.91
C ILE A 20 8.27 0.16 -5.38
N MET A 21 8.11 -0.06 -6.68
CA MET A 21 8.39 -1.35 -7.32
C MET A 21 9.66 -1.24 -8.14
N ILE A 22 10.50 -2.26 -8.08
CA ILE A 22 11.75 -2.36 -8.84
C ILE A 22 11.75 -3.69 -9.58
N ASN A 23 12.24 -3.70 -10.82
CA ASN A 23 12.44 -4.92 -11.58
C ASN A 23 13.67 -5.63 -10.98
N GLY A 24 13.49 -6.84 -10.46
CA GLY A 24 14.54 -7.64 -9.84
C GLY A 24 15.63 -8.11 -10.79
N GLU A 25 15.40 -8.08 -12.10
CA GLU A 25 16.40 -8.41 -13.11
C GLU A 25 17.24 -7.19 -13.52
N THR A 26 16.59 -6.03 -13.70
CA THR A 26 17.27 -4.81 -14.20
C THR A 26 17.68 -3.85 -13.09
N GLY A 27 17.10 -3.97 -11.90
CA GLY A 27 17.28 -3.01 -10.80
C GLY A 27 16.64 -1.65 -11.06
N GLU A 28 15.90 -1.49 -12.16
CA GLU A 28 15.24 -0.24 -12.51
C GLU A 28 13.90 -0.12 -11.78
N GLN A 29 13.57 1.10 -11.35
CA GLN A 29 12.23 1.38 -10.85
C GLN A 29 11.24 1.03 -11.95
N VAL A 30 10.35 0.10 -11.64
CA VAL A 30 9.26 -0.28 -12.52
C VAL A 30 8.33 0.92 -12.55
N ASP A 31 8.25 1.54 -13.72
CA ASP A 31 7.27 2.58 -13.94
C ASP A 31 5.91 1.97 -13.60
N THR A 32 5.05 2.76 -12.96
CA THR A 32 3.86 2.33 -12.21
C THR A 32 2.81 1.52 -13.02
N LYS A 33 3.11 1.06 -14.22
CA LYS A 33 2.23 0.36 -15.18
C LYS A 33 2.19 -1.17 -15.03
N ASP A 34 3.05 -1.80 -14.24
CA ASP A 34 3.34 -3.23 -14.51
C ASP A 34 2.81 -4.27 -13.50
N ASP A 35 2.20 -3.89 -12.35
CA ASP A 35 1.43 -4.87 -11.56
C ASP A 35 -0.07 -4.81 -11.88
N ARG A 36 -0.73 -5.97 -11.89
CA ARG A 36 -2.15 -6.09 -12.30
C ARG A 36 -3.09 -5.28 -11.41
N VAL A 37 -2.75 -5.14 -10.13
CA VAL A 37 -3.54 -4.40 -9.14
C VAL A 37 -3.47 -2.90 -9.43
N THR A 38 -2.29 -2.37 -9.69
CA THR A 38 -2.05 -0.97 -10.07
C THR A 38 -2.68 -0.66 -11.42
N ALA A 39 -2.62 -1.59 -12.38
CA ALA A 39 -3.32 -1.43 -13.66
C ALA A 39 -4.84 -1.32 -13.48
N LEU A 40 -5.44 -2.15 -12.63
CA LEU A 40 -6.86 -2.08 -12.26
C LEU A 40 -7.20 -0.75 -11.58
N ILE A 41 -6.40 -0.34 -10.60
CA ILE A 41 -6.57 0.93 -9.87
C ILE A 41 -6.50 2.13 -10.83
N LYS A 42 -5.54 2.14 -11.75
CA LYS A 42 -5.42 3.18 -12.78
C LYS A 42 -6.61 3.21 -13.72
N HIS A 43 -7.16 2.05 -14.08
CA HIS A 43 -8.36 1.97 -14.89
C HIS A 43 -9.57 2.57 -14.16
N LEU A 44 -9.74 2.31 -12.86
CA LEU A 44 -10.78 2.94 -12.05
C LEU A 44 -10.61 4.46 -11.98
N ASN A 45 -9.37 4.96 -11.96
CA ASN A 45 -9.09 6.39 -12.01
C ASN A 45 -9.40 7.02 -13.37
N SER A 46 -9.09 6.35 -14.49
CA SER A 46 -9.43 6.87 -15.83
C SER A 46 -10.94 7.05 -16.05
N ASP A 47 -11.75 6.29 -15.31
CA ASP A 47 -13.20 6.40 -15.28
C ASP A 47 -13.72 7.47 -14.28
N ASN A 48 -12.84 8.29 -13.69
CA ASN A 48 -13.15 9.28 -12.64
C ASN A 48 -13.88 8.70 -11.41
N ARG A 49 -13.59 7.44 -11.04
CA ARG A 49 -14.29 6.75 -9.93
C ARG A 49 -13.58 6.93 -8.59
N SER A 50 -13.31 8.18 -8.20
CA SER A 50 -12.59 8.50 -6.96
C SER A 50 -13.23 7.88 -5.70
N ILE A 51 -14.55 7.76 -5.65
CA ILE A 51 -15.24 7.07 -4.54
C ILE A 51 -14.87 5.59 -4.48
N LEU A 52 -14.76 4.90 -5.62
CA LEU A 52 -14.38 3.48 -5.64
C LEU A 52 -12.91 3.28 -5.25
N LEU A 53 -12.03 4.20 -5.65
CA LEU A 53 -10.63 4.17 -5.23
C LEU A 53 -10.49 4.31 -3.71
N ARG A 54 -11.27 5.21 -3.11
CA ARG A 54 -11.29 5.39 -1.66
C ARG A 54 -11.89 4.18 -0.93
N LYS A 55 -12.98 3.61 -1.45
CA LYS A 55 -13.55 2.34 -0.95
C LYS A 55 -12.53 1.20 -1.01
N PHE A 56 -11.80 1.11 -2.11
CA PHE A 56 -10.75 0.10 -2.27
C PHE A 56 -9.64 0.29 -1.23
N ALA A 57 -9.18 1.53 -0.99
CA ALA A 57 -8.21 1.81 0.06
C ALA A 57 -8.73 1.38 1.45
N VAL A 58 -9.97 1.73 1.80
CA VAL A 58 -10.61 1.32 3.06
C VAL A 58 -10.69 -0.20 3.17
N TRP A 59 -11.08 -0.87 2.09
CA TRP A 59 -11.13 -2.33 2.04
C TRP A 59 -9.77 -2.96 2.31
N CYS A 60 -8.68 -2.44 1.72
CA CYS A 60 -7.32 -2.91 2.00
C CYS A 60 -6.99 -2.83 3.50
N VAL A 61 -7.38 -1.75 4.17
CA VAL A 61 -7.12 -1.57 5.62
C VAL A 61 -7.92 -2.55 6.46
N GLN A 62 -9.17 -2.81 6.10
CA GLN A 62 -10.02 -3.79 6.78
C GLN A 62 -9.44 -5.21 6.71
N GLN A 63 -8.58 -5.52 5.73
CA GLN A 63 -7.90 -6.82 5.66
C GLN A 63 -6.69 -6.92 6.61
N ILE A 64 -6.13 -5.79 7.08
CA ILE A 64 -4.82 -5.74 7.76
C ILE A 64 -4.89 -5.99 9.28
N ASN A 65 -5.98 -5.69 9.97
CA ASN A 65 -6.24 -6.12 11.35
C ASN A 65 -7.62 -5.60 11.80
N ASP A 66 -8.28 -6.31 12.69
CA ASP A 66 -9.51 -5.84 13.34
C ASP A 66 -9.22 -4.91 14.54
N ASP A 67 -8.02 -4.97 15.13
CA ASP A 67 -7.66 -4.14 16.29
C ASP A 67 -7.10 -2.76 15.91
N LEU A 68 -7.98 -1.93 15.37
CA LEU A 68 -7.65 -0.55 14.97
C LEU A 68 -7.49 0.37 16.19
N LYS A 69 -6.33 1.05 16.27
CA LYS A 69 -6.07 2.08 17.28
C LYS A 69 -7.01 3.28 17.08
N PRO A 70 -7.27 4.11 18.12
CA PRO A 70 -8.21 5.23 18.03
C PRO A 70 -7.96 6.20 16.86
N ILE A 71 -6.69 6.50 16.56
CA ILE A 71 -6.36 7.38 15.43
C ILE A 71 -6.69 6.74 14.07
N GLN A 72 -6.48 5.43 13.90
CA GLN A 72 -6.83 4.71 12.68
C GLN A 72 -8.36 4.67 12.50
N LYS A 73 -9.12 4.50 13.59
CA LYS A 73 -10.58 4.60 13.57
C LYS A 73 -11.05 5.99 13.12
N LYS A 74 -10.48 7.06 13.68
CA LYS A 74 -10.77 8.45 13.24
C LYS A 74 -10.51 8.65 11.75
N ILE A 75 -9.39 8.13 11.25
CA ILE A 75 -9.02 8.19 9.83
C ILE A 75 -10.05 7.45 8.96
N LEU A 76 -10.40 6.21 9.31
CA LEU A 76 -11.37 5.42 8.57
C LEU A 76 -12.78 6.02 8.61
N GLU A 77 -13.21 6.54 9.75
CA GLU A 77 -14.48 7.26 9.86
C GLU A 77 -14.55 8.46 8.91
N LEU A 78 -13.45 9.23 8.79
CA LEU A 78 -13.39 10.34 7.86
C LEU A 78 -13.38 9.86 6.40
N ALA A 79 -12.67 8.77 6.09
CA ALA A 79 -12.68 8.17 4.77
C ALA A 79 -14.09 7.67 4.37
N GLU A 80 -14.82 7.06 5.30
CA GLU A 80 -16.22 6.65 5.11
C GLU A 80 -17.15 7.83 4.87
N LYS A 81 -17.00 8.92 5.64
CA LYS A 81 -17.72 10.16 5.37
C LYS A 81 -17.42 10.71 3.97
N ALA A 82 -16.16 10.68 3.53
CA ALA A 82 -15.79 11.11 2.18
C ALA A 82 -16.40 10.21 1.10
N ILE A 83 -16.46 8.90 1.31
CA ILE A 83 -17.14 7.94 0.42
C ILE A 83 -18.64 8.26 0.31
N GLN A 84 -19.26 8.66 1.41
CA GLN A 84 -20.65 9.10 1.47
C GLN A 84 -20.86 10.56 1.02
N GLN A 85 -19.79 11.25 0.59
CA GLN A 85 -19.80 12.65 0.18
C GLN A 85 -20.22 13.62 1.31
N GLN A 86 -19.93 13.26 2.56
CA GLN A 86 -20.21 14.01 3.78
C GLN A 86 -18.95 14.63 4.42
N ALA A 87 -17.79 14.51 3.76
CA ALA A 87 -16.56 15.16 4.16
C ALA A 87 -15.99 15.96 2.99
N THR A 88 -15.33 17.07 3.31
CA THR A 88 -14.70 17.97 2.36
C THR A 88 -13.25 17.54 2.09
N GLU A 89 -12.71 17.95 0.94
CA GLU A 89 -11.28 17.76 0.62
C GLU A 89 -10.37 18.45 1.67
N LYS A 90 -10.83 19.57 2.23
CA LYS A 90 -10.11 20.29 3.28
C LYS A 90 -9.97 19.44 4.55
N GLU A 91 -11.06 18.84 5.04
CA GLU A 91 -11.01 17.98 6.23
C GLU A 91 -10.09 16.77 6.03
N LEU A 92 -10.11 16.18 4.83
CA LEU A 92 -9.21 15.09 4.47
C LEU A 92 -7.74 15.51 4.51
N ARG A 93 -7.43 16.66 3.91
CA ARG A 93 -6.08 17.21 3.86
C ARG A 93 -5.56 17.58 5.24
N GLU A 94 -6.38 18.25 6.06
CA GLU A 94 -6.02 18.64 7.42
C GLU A 94 -5.65 17.41 8.26
N LEU A 95 -6.46 16.34 8.25
CA LEU A 95 -6.13 15.13 9.00
C LEU A 95 -4.93 14.38 8.41
N TYR A 96 -4.73 14.42 7.10
CA TYR A 96 -3.57 13.80 6.44
C TYR A 96 -2.25 14.52 6.80
N GLU A 97 -2.28 15.84 6.91
CA GLU A 97 -1.16 16.68 7.37
C GLU A 97 -0.91 16.52 8.88
N GLU A 98 -1.96 16.53 9.71
CA GLU A 98 -1.87 16.28 11.16
C GLU A 98 -1.18 14.95 11.50
N THR A 99 -1.36 13.95 10.63
CA THR A 99 -0.82 12.60 10.82
C THR A 99 0.57 12.39 10.21
N GLU A 100 1.12 13.38 9.49
CA GLU A 100 2.41 13.26 8.79
C GLU A 100 3.55 12.88 9.74
N GLY A 101 3.72 13.60 10.85
CA GLY A 101 4.80 13.30 11.80
C GLY A 101 4.74 11.87 12.38
N THR A 102 3.53 11.35 12.61
CA THR A 102 3.35 9.96 13.06
C THR A 102 3.61 8.98 11.92
N ALA A 103 3.19 9.29 10.69
CA ALA A 103 3.50 8.49 9.51
C ALA A 103 5.00 8.36 9.29
N ILE A 104 5.75 9.45 9.41
CA ILE A 104 7.22 9.44 9.31
C ILE A 104 7.84 8.54 10.38
N ALA A 105 7.39 8.62 11.63
CA ALA A 105 7.91 7.79 12.70
C ALA A 105 7.56 6.30 12.52
N THR A 106 6.30 6.00 12.17
CA THR A 106 5.82 4.64 11.89
C THR A 106 6.54 4.01 10.70
N ASP A 107 6.79 4.83 9.68
CA ASP A 107 7.59 4.43 8.55
C ASP A 107 9.06 4.15 8.95
N THR A 108 9.77 5.17 9.41
CA THR A 108 11.22 5.11 9.61
C THR A 108 11.65 4.13 10.70
N VAL A 109 10.79 3.87 11.69
CA VAL A 109 11.10 2.97 12.81
C VAL A 109 10.27 1.69 12.72
N GLY A 110 8.95 1.80 12.59
CA GLY A 110 8.03 0.67 12.69
C GLY A 110 8.17 -0.33 11.54
N LEU A 111 8.13 0.13 10.28
CA LEU A 111 8.30 -0.76 9.13
C LEU A 111 9.68 -1.43 9.11
N ARG A 112 10.73 -0.69 9.50
CA ARG A 112 12.11 -1.22 9.52
C ARG A 112 12.32 -2.29 10.58
N GLN A 113 11.64 -2.16 11.71
CA GLN A 113 11.68 -3.16 12.78
C GLN A 113 10.74 -4.35 12.51
N GLY A 114 9.99 -4.32 11.40
CA GLY A 114 9.01 -5.36 11.07
C GLY A 114 7.80 -5.33 12.00
N GLU A 115 7.46 -4.18 12.58
CA GLU A 115 6.29 -4.06 13.44
C GLU A 115 5.01 -4.32 12.64
N GLU A 116 4.27 -5.36 13.03
CA GLU A 116 3.01 -5.76 12.41
C GLU A 116 1.98 -4.61 12.32
N SER A 117 2.02 -3.67 13.28
CA SER A 117 1.08 -2.55 13.34
C SER A 117 1.44 -1.38 12.42
N ALA A 118 2.67 -1.33 11.89
CA ALA A 118 3.15 -0.21 11.08
C ALA A 118 2.45 -0.13 9.71
N PRO A 119 2.35 -1.23 8.92
CA PRO A 119 1.60 -1.18 7.67
C PRO A 119 0.10 -0.89 7.89
N ALA A 120 -0.47 -1.33 9.01
CA ALA A 120 -1.87 -1.06 9.35
C ALA A 120 -2.14 0.43 9.52
N TYR A 121 -1.23 1.15 10.18
CA TYR A 121 -1.35 2.59 10.35
C TYR A 121 -1.16 3.33 9.03
N LEU A 122 -0.12 2.96 8.27
CA LEU A 122 0.19 3.61 7.01
C LEU A 122 -0.92 3.39 5.99
N ALA A 123 -1.43 2.15 5.84
CA ALA A 123 -2.58 1.87 4.99
C ALA A 123 -3.82 2.67 5.40
N ALA A 124 -4.11 2.80 6.71
CA ALA A 124 -5.23 3.61 7.20
C ALA A 124 -5.10 5.06 6.75
N ARG A 125 -3.92 5.67 6.93
CA ARG A 125 -3.65 7.04 6.52
C ARG A 125 -3.90 7.27 5.03
N GLU A 126 -3.57 6.30 4.18
CA GLU A 126 -3.79 6.42 2.73
C GLU A 126 -5.27 6.48 2.32
N CYS A 127 -6.20 6.04 3.18
CA CYS A 127 -7.64 6.19 2.94
C CYS A 127 -8.11 7.66 2.92
N ILE A 128 -7.35 8.56 3.53
CA ILE A 128 -7.64 10.00 3.55
C ILE A 128 -6.69 10.82 2.65
N ASN A 129 -5.84 10.16 1.85
CA ASN A 129 -4.92 10.85 0.94
C ASN A 129 -5.69 11.83 0.02
N PRO A 130 -5.23 13.09 -0.13
CA PRO A 130 -5.79 14.04 -1.09
C PRO A 130 -5.70 13.54 -2.55
N ASP A 131 -4.62 12.83 -2.89
CA ASP A 131 -4.51 12.09 -4.15
C ASP A 131 -5.11 10.69 -3.98
N VAL A 132 -6.33 10.52 -4.49
CA VAL A 132 -7.10 9.28 -4.29
C VAL A 132 -6.50 8.10 -5.07
N LEU A 133 -5.82 8.37 -6.19
CA LEU A 133 -5.13 7.34 -6.96
C LEU A 133 -3.91 6.85 -6.20
N GLU A 134 -3.06 7.77 -5.75
CA GLU A 134 -1.87 7.41 -4.97
C GLU A 134 -2.27 6.70 -3.66
N GLY A 135 -3.30 7.19 -2.97
CA GLY A 135 -3.82 6.57 -1.76
C GLY A 135 -4.28 5.12 -1.96
N ALA A 136 -5.02 4.84 -3.05
CA ALA A 136 -5.42 3.47 -3.39
C ALA A 136 -4.21 2.57 -3.67
N ILE A 137 -3.22 3.06 -4.41
CA ILE A 137 -2.00 2.31 -4.73
C ILE A 137 -1.21 2.01 -3.45
N GLN A 138 -0.99 3.01 -2.60
CA GLN A 138 -0.21 2.84 -1.38
C GLN A 138 -0.93 1.95 -0.36
N ALA A 139 -2.25 2.08 -0.20
CA ALA A 139 -3.02 1.19 0.67
C ALA A 139 -2.89 -0.29 0.25
N ALA A 140 -2.94 -0.59 -1.05
CA ALA A 140 -2.72 -1.95 -1.55
C ALA A 140 -1.30 -2.46 -1.27
N ARG A 141 -0.29 -1.59 -1.41
CA ARG A 141 1.11 -1.94 -1.14
C ARG A 141 1.36 -2.19 0.35
N PHE A 142 0.84 -1.34 1.23
CA PHE A 142 0.94 -1.57 2.68
C PHE A 142 0.18 -2.82 3.12
N HIS A 143 -0.96 -3.13 2.52
CA HIS A 143 -1.64 -4.41 2.73
C HIS A 143 -0.75 -5.61 2.33
N ARG A 144 -0.07 -5.53 1.19
CA ARG A 144 0.86 -6.59 0.78
C ARG A 144 2.02 -6.73 1.75
N VAL A 145 2.64 -5.62 2.17
CA VAL A 145 3.73 -5.62 3.16
C VAL A 145 3.28 -6.25 4.47
N TRP A 146 2.08 -5.92 4.94
CA TRP A 146 1.51 -6.56 6.11
C TRP A 146 1.37 -8.08 5.94
N ALA A 147 0.80 -8.54 4.82
CA ALA A 147 0.67 -9.97 4.55
C ALA A 147 2.05 -10.66 4.54
N GLU A 148 3.07 -9.99 4.01
CA GLU A 148 4.45 -10.48 4.01
C GLU A 148 5.06 -10.54 5.43
N ILE A 149 4.77 -9.57 6.31
CA ILE A 149 5.14 -9.64 7.76
C ILE A 149 4.46 -10.85 8.40
N MET A 150 3.14 -10.99 8.22
CA MET A 150 2.34 -12.04 8.86
C MET A 150 2.69 -13.46 8.39
N HIS A 151 3.24 -13.61 7.18
CA HIS A 151 3.66 -14.89 6.63
C HIS A 151 5.13 -15.25 6.89
N LYS A 152 5.91 -14.39 7.56
CA LYS A 152 7.32 -14.68 7.90
C LYS A 152 7.44 -15.34 9.28
N ASN A 153 8.07 -16.53 9.32
CA ASN A 153 8.76 -17.02 10.52
C ASN A 153 10.09 -16.25 10.63
N ASP A 154 10.26 -15.49 11.72
CA ASP A 154 11.47 -14.77 12.16
C ASP A 154 12.75 -15.06 11.35
N LYS A 155 13.20 -14.13 10.48
CA LYS A 155 14.63 -13.77 10.25
C LYS A 155 14.97 -12.90 9.03
N GLU A 156 14.03 -12.45 8.19
CA GLU A 156 14.38 -11.54 7.09
C GLU A 156 13.56 -10.25 7.12
N PRO A 157 14.17 -9.06 6.92
CA PRO A 157 13.44 -7.79 6.83
C PRO A 157 12.41 -7.85 5.68
N VAL A 158 11.21 -7.31 5.93
CA VAL A 158 10.09 -7.36 4.98
C VAL A 158 10.32 -6.46 3.77
N LEU A 159 11.08 -5.39 3.94
CA LEU A 159 11.43 -4.43 2.90
C LEU A 159 12.96 -4.30 2.83
N LYS A 160 13.53 -4.32 1.61
CA LYS A 160 14.94 -3.99 1.38
C LYS A 160 15.07 -2.47 1.28
N GLU A 161 15.85 -1.85 2.17
CA GLU A 161 16.15 -0.41 2.12
C GLU A 161 17.06 -0.13 0.92
N VAL A 162 16.69 0.83 0.06
CA VAL A 162 17.60 1.32 -0.98
C VAL A 162 18.42 2.47 -0.42
N LYS A 163 19.67 2.19 -0.08
CA LYS A 163 20.76 3.17 -0.24
C LYS A 163 21.35 2.94 -1.62
N ALA A 164 21.59 4.01 -2.38
CA ALA A 164 22.13 3.94 -3.72
C ALA A 164 23.45 3.14 -3.76
N ASN A 165 23.35 1.84 -4.00
CA ASN A 165 24.28 0.96 -4.70
C ASN A 165 23.68 -0.45 -4.75
N ALA A 166 23.52 -0.93 -5.99
CA ALA A 166 22.87 -2.19 -6.33
C ALA A 166 23.67 -3.42 -5.87
N THR A 167 22.98 -4.45 -5.34
CA THR A 167 23.36 -5.87 -5.59
C THR A 167 22.16 -6.82 -5.40
N LYS A 168 22.21 -7.92 -6.16
CA LYS A 168 21.21 -8.93 -6.52
C LYS A 168 20.64 -9.83 -5.40
N ASP A 169 19.50 -10.44 -5.77
CA ASP A 169 18.96 -11.79 -5.46
C ASP A 169 17.77 -11.97 -4.48
N ILE A 170 16.92 -12.95 -4.91
CA ILE A 170 15.83 -13.75 -4.26
C ILE A 170 14.53 -12.94 -3.95
N VAL A 171 13.28 -13.34 -4.28
CA VAL A 171 12.57 -14.64 -4.15
C VAL A 171 11.30 -14.73 -5.05
N HIS A 172 11.12 -15.87 -5.73
CA HIS A 172 9.87 -16.29 -6.40
C HIS A 172 9.06 -17.24 -5.48
N LYS A 173 7.85 -16.86 -5.04
CA LYS A 173 6.72 -17.78 -4.74
C LYS A 173 5.40 -17.10 -4.32
N VAL A 174 5.43 -15.84 -3.91
CA VAL A 174 4.28 -15.16 -3.28
C VAL A 174 3.28 -14.58 -4.30
N GLU A 175 3.73 -14.29 -5.52
CA GLU A 175 3.00 -13.46 -6.49
C GLU A 175 1.80 -14.13 -7.16
N GLN A 176 1.79 -15.47 -7.23
CA GLN A 176 0.76 -16.20 -7.99
C GLN A 176 -0.49 -16.52 -7.18
N GLN A 177 -0.42 -16.55 -5.84
CA GLN A 177 -1.59 -16.84 -4.98
C GLN A 177 -2.43 -15.60 -4.65
N GLN A 178 -1.83 -14.41 -4.70
CA GLN A 178 -2.50 -13.17 -4.26
C GLN A 178 -3.44 -12.57 -5.32
N THR A 179 -3.19 -12.81 -6.61
CA THR A 179 -4.06 -12.29 -7.68
C THR A 179 -5.39 -13.03 -7.75
N ASP A 180 -5.38 -14.35 -7.58
CA ASP A 180 -6.60 -15.16 -7.64
C ASP A 180 -7.48 -14.94 -6.38
N TYR A 181 -6.85 -14.70 -5.23
CA TYR A 181 -7.55 -14.36 -3.98
C TYR A 181 -8.25 -12.98 -4.05
N LEU A 182 -7.62 -11.98 -4.67
CA LEU A 182 -8.20 -10.64 -4.83
C LEU A 182 -9.42 -10.63 -5.78
N LEU A 183 -9.42 -11.47 -6.81
CA LEU A 183 -10.55 -11.59 -7.75
C LEU A 183 -11.75 -12.35 -7.14
N ASP A 184 -11.48 -13.33 -6.28
CA ASP A 184 -12.54 -14.07 -5.57
C ASP A 184 -13.22 -13.25 -4.47
N LEU A 185 -12.51 -12.29 -3.86
CA LEU A 185 -13.05 -11.42 -2.81
C LEU A 185 -13.89 -10.25 -3.35
N MET A 186 -13.66 -9.82 -4.59
CA MET A 186 -14.44 -8.74 -5.21
C MET A 186 -15.80 -9.19 -5.77
N ASN A 187 -16.03 -10.50 -5.88
CA ASN A 187 -17.26 -11.11 -6.41
C ASN A 187 -18.21 -11.64 -5.31
N LYS A 188 -17.96 -11.32 -4.04
CA LYS A 188 -18.87 -11.56 -2.90
C LYS A 188 -19.38 -10.24 -2.37
#